data_AF-A0A819S719-F1
#
_entry.id   AF-A0A819S719-F1
#
_cell.length_a   1.000
_cell.length_b   1.000
_cell.length_c   1.000
_cell.angle_alpha   90.00
_cell.angle_beta   90.00
_cell.angle_gamma   90.00
#
_symmetry.space_group_name_H-M   'P 1'
#
loop_
_entity.id
_entity.type
_entity.pdbx_description
1 polymer ?
#
loop_
_entity_poly.entity_id
_entity_poly.type
_entity_poly.pdbx_seq_one_letter_code
_entity_poly.pdbx_strand_id
1 'polypeptide(L)'
;MLINKYDRLDFIINNACQTIQRTNEYYQHLFTNEKLTNYSLLSADEQKILDGNFQFYQQLIPCSNRIQDISYPLALPSTSNDMIVETSSTISNTSFDVNQQPIDFRSTNSWLLRLDELSTNEINEVLAINTLAPFILNSKLKILMTEKHPNPDSIKFIINVSAMEGSFSRVNKTDRHPHTNAAKAALNMMTRTSAIDYKRSNIYMVSVDTGWINDEKPIEKAMKAMINHDFQTPLDEEDAAARVLDPIIDTYRQLAKGETNINIPYGCFLKDYVKCDW
;
A
#
# COMPACT_ATOMS: atom_id res chain seq x y z
N MET A 1 2.16 9.84 17.89
CA MET A 1 3.36 9.08 18.25
C MET A 1 4.57 9.41 17.37
N LEU A 2 4.53 9.19 16.05
CA LEU A 2 5.67 9.48 15.16
C LEU A 2 6.16 10.94 15.24
N ILE A 3 5.23 11.91 15.15
CA ILE A 3 5.55 13.34 15.22
C ILE A 3 6.24 13.71 16.54
N ASN A 4 5.97 12.99 17.64
CA ASN A 4 6.57 13.28 18.94
C ASN A 4 7.92 12.58 19.13
N LYS A 5 8.17 11.48 18.40
CA LYS A 5 9.37 10.64 18.52
C LYS A 5 10.49 11.08 17.58
N TYR A 6 10.13 11.51 16.37
CA TYR A 6 11.08 11.91 15.33
C TYR A 6 11.03 13.42 15.10
N ASP A 7 12.17 13.97 14.70
CA ASP A 7 12.33 15.37 14.30
C ASP A 7 12.28 15.53 12.77
N ARG A 8 12.58 14.47 12.01
CA ARG A 8 12.67 14.55 10.55
C ARG A 8 11.95 13.42 9.83
N LEU A 9 11.53 13.72 8.61
CA LEU A 9 11.09 12.76 7.61
C LEU A 9 11.46 13.29 6.22
N ASP A 10 12.30 12.55 5.49
CA ASP A 10 12.75 12.96 4.16
C ASP A 10 11.85 12.39 3.05
N PHE A 11 11.47 11.11 3.15
CA PHE A 11 10.72 10.41 2.11
C PHE A 11 9.52 9.64 2.68
N ILE A 12 8.40 9.66 1.95
CA ILE A 12 7.25 8.78 2.17
C ILE A 12 7.05 7.98 0.88
N ILE A 13 6.97 6.65 0.99
CA ILE A 13 6.62 5.77 -0.14
C ILE A 13 5.37 5.00 0.26
N ASN A 14 4.23 5.41 -0.29
CA ASN A 14 2.96 4.74 -0.10
C ASN A 14 2.87 3.54 -1.05
N ASN A 15 3.57 2.45 -0.71
CA ASN A 15 3.69 1.26 -1.56
C ASN A 15 2.44 0.38 -1.58
N ALA A 16 1.74 0.25 -0.43
CA ALA A 16 0.59 -0.64 -0.27
C ALA A 16 -0.70 -0.19 -0.98
N CYS A 17 -0.59 0.71 -1.95
CA CYS A 17 -1.72 1.31 -2.64
C CYS A 17 -2.28 0.44 -3.78
N GLN A 18 -1.93 -0.85 -3.83
CA GLN A 18 -2.41 -1.82 -4.81
C GLN A 18 -2.85 -3.12 -4.14
N THR A 19 -3.84 -3.01 -3.25
CA THR A 19 -4.31 -4.16 -2.46
C THR A 19 -5.77 -4.44 -2.75
N ILE A 20 -6.11 -5.70 -2.99
CA ILE A 20 -7.47 -6.25 -2.93
C ILE A 20 -7.61 -7.10 -1.67
N GLN A 21 -8.83 -7.31 -1.17
CA GLN A 21 -9.03 -8.14 0.02
C GLN A 21 -8.62 -9.60 -0.26
N ARG A 22 -7.80 -10.16 0.63
CA ARG A 22 -7.56 -11.61 0.71
C ARG A 22 -8.41 -12.21 1.82
N THR A 23 -8.62 -13.51 1.79
CA THR A 23 -9.44 -14.17 2.81
C THR A 23 -8.70 -14.27 4.14
N ASN A 24 -9.44 -14.52 5.22
CA ASN A 24 -8.85 -14.74 6.55
C ASN A 24 -7.86 -15.93 6.53
N GLU A 25 -8.13 -16.96 5.72
CA GLU A 25 -7.26 -18.12 5.56
C GLU A 25 -5.90 -17.74 4.95
N TYR A 26 -5.86 -16.77 4.02
CA TYR A 26 -4.62 -16.24 3.46
C TYR A 26 -3.70 -15.71 4.57
N TYR A 27 -4.28 -14.99 5.54
CA TYR A 27 -3.55 -14.40 6.66
C TYR A 27 -3.38 -15.36 7.85
N GLN A 28 -3.88 -16.60 7.77
CA GLN A 28 -3.90 -17.52 8.92
C GLN A 28 -2.51 -17.77 9.52
N HIS A 29 -1.49 -17.85 8.66
CA HIS A 29 -0.10 -18.04 9.08
C HIS A 29 0.44 -16.85 9.90
N LEU A 30 -0.08 -15.64 9.70
CA LEU A 30 0.27 -14.44 10.45
C LEU A 30 -0.43 -14.37 11.81
N PHE A 31 -1.64 -14.90 11.92
CA PHE A 31 -2.42 -14.83 13.18
C PHE A 31 -1.70 -15.45 14.38
N THR A 32 -0.87 -16.48 14.18
CA THR A 32 -0.06 -17.04 15.26
C THR A 32 0.85 -15.97 15.85
N ASN A 33 1.52 -15.19 15.00
CA ASN A 33 2.44 -14.13 15.41
C ASN A 33 1.70 -12.89 15.89
N GLU A 34 0.54 -12.55 15.32
CA GLU A 34 -0.30 -11.44 15.81
C GLU A 34 -0.86 -11.73 17.21
N LYS A 35 -1.11 -13.00 17.53
CA LYS A 35 -1.52 -13.46 18.87
C LYS A 35 -0.36 -13.64 19.85
N LEU A 36 0.90 -13.50 19.42
CA LEU A 36 2.03 -13.45 20.35
C LEU A 36 1.94 -12.13 21.13
N THR A 37 1.17 -12.16 22.20
CA THR A 37 0.91 -11.02 23.08
C THR A 37 2.09 -10.71 23.99
N ASN A 38 3.04 -11.63 24.10
CA ASN A 38 4.17 -11.50 25.00
C ASN A 38 5.40 -10.99 24.26
N TYR A 39 5.44 -9.67 24.08
CA TYR A 39 6.57 -8.93 23.49
C TYR A 39 7.93 -9.37 24.06
N SER A 40 8.01 -9.70 25.34
CA SER A 40 9.24 -10.13 26.02
C SER A 40 9.78 -11.50 25.56
N LEU A 41 8.97 -12.31 24.87
CA LEU A 41 9.38 -13.61 24.31
C LEU A 41 9.93 -13.51 22.88
N LEU A 42 9.78 -12.35 22.23
CA LEU A 42 10.31 -12.10 20.90
C LEU A 42 11.84 -11.96 20.95
N SER A 43 12.51 -12.21 19.84
CA SER A 43 13.96 -11.93 19.70
C SER A 43 14.24 -10.42 19.86
N ALA A 44 15.48 -10.07 20.18
CA ALA A 44 15.88 -8.67 20.35
C ALA A 44 15.62 -7.83 19.08
N ASP A 45 15.78 -8.43 17.90
CA ASP A 45 15.56 -7.76 16.61
C ASP A 45 14.06 -7.53 16.36
N GLU A 46 13.22 -8.53 16.63
CA GLU A 46 11.75 -8.40 16.53
C GLU A 46 11.21 -7.36 17.51
N GLN A 47 11.71 -7.38 18.76
CA GLN A 47 11.38 -6.36 19.75
C GLN A 47 11.74 -4.97 19.22
N LYS A 48 12.96 -4.77 18.71
CA LYS A 48 13.39 -3.49 18.17
C LYS A 48 12.48 -2.97 17.06
N ILE A 49 12.00 -3.85 16.18
CA ILE A 49 11.07 -3.50 15.10
C ILE A 49 9.68 -3.14 15.67
N LEU A 50 9.19 -3.91 16.63
CA LEU A 50 7.84 -3.80 17.18
C LEU A 50 7.72 -2.83 18.37
N ASP A 51 8.82 -2.30 18.90
CA ASP A 51 8.85 -1.42 20.08
C ASP A 51 7.91 -0.21 19.94
N GLY A 52 7.88 0.39 18.74
CA GLY A 52 6.96 1.48 18.44
C GLY A 52 5.49 1.05 18.45
N ASN A 53 5.18 -0.13 17.92
CA ASN A 53 3.84 -0.67 17.92
C ASN A 53 3.39 -1.06 19.35
N PHE A 54 4.29 -1.67 20.13
CA PHE A 54 4.07 -2.01 21.53
C PHE A 54 3.79 -0.77 22.39
N GLN A 55 4.64 0.27 22.29
CA GLN A 55 4.43 1.55 22.98
C GLN A 55 3.11 2.22 22.57
N PHE A 56 2.74 2.14 21.29
CA PHE A 56 1.45 2.66 20.81
C PHE A 56 0.28 1.96 21.50
N TYR A 57 0.27 0.62 21.52
CA TYR A 57 -0.79 -0.13 22.19
C TYR A 57 -0.83 0.12 23.69
N GLN A 58 0.32 0.22 24.36
CA GLN A 58 0.39 0.60 25.78
C GLN A 58 -0.25 1.97 26.07
N GLN A 59 -0.19 2.92 25.13
CA GLN A 59 -0.85 4.22 25.27
C GLN A 59 -2.36 4.17 25.02
N LEU A 60 -2.86 3.14 24.32
CA LEU A 60 -4.30 2.92 24.10
C LEU A 60 -4.97 2.24 25.31
N ILE A 61 -4.25 1.38 26.04
CA ILE A 61 -4.76 0.60 27.18
C ILE A 61 -5.37 1.45 28.33
N PRO A 62 -4.85 2.65 28.68
CA PRO A 62 -5.48 3.51 29.68
C PRO A 62 -6.88 4.03 29.28
N CYS A 63 -7.22 4.07 27.98
CA CYS A 63 -8.54 4.45 27.50
C CYS A 63 -9.57 3.29 27.49
N SER A 64 -9.13 2.04 27.65
CA SER A 64 -9.95 0.85 27.44
C SER A 64 -10.55 0.22 28.71
N ASN A 65 -10.44 0.84 29.89
CA ASN A 65 -11.22 0.41 31.07
C ASN A 65 -12.76 0.55 30.91
N ARG A 66 -13.25 0.92 29.71
CA ARG A 66 -14.68 0.89 29.33
C ARG A 66 -15.04 -0.14 28.26
N ILE A 67 -14.09 -0.88 27.67
CA ILE A 67 -14.38 -1.85 26.60
C ILE A 67 -13.51 -3.09 26.87
N GLN A 68 -14.10 -4.07 27.56
CA GLN A 68 -13.42 -5.28 28.03
C GLN A 68 -13.21 -6.35 26.94
N ASP A 69 -13.54 -6.10 25.67
CA ASP A 69 -13.38 -7.05 24.56
C ASP A 69 -12.78 -6.36 23.33
N ILE A 70 -11.51 -5.95 23.41
CA ILE A 70 -10.77 -5.50 22.22
C ILE A 70 -9.87 -6.64 21.77
N SER A 71 -10.43 -7.53 20.95
CA SER A 71 -9.62 -8.20 19.92
C SER A 71 -8.94 -7.10 19.10
N TYR A 72 -7.63 -7.20 18.91
CA TYR A 72 -6.78 -6.29 18.15
C TYR A 72 -7.54 -5.63 16.98
N PRO A 73 -7.83 -4.31 17.02
CA PRO A 73 -8.68 -3.67 16.03
C PRO A 73 -7.82 -3.27 14.83
N LEU A 74 -7.31 -4.27 14.11
CA LEU A 74 -7.10 -4.17 12.67
C LEU A 74 -8.27 -4.79 11.89
N ALA A 75 -9.19 -5.45 12.57
CA ALA A 75 -10.47 -5.79 12.00
C ALA A 75 -11.33 -4.52 11.91
N LEU A 76 -11.62 -4.08 10.67
CA LEU A 76 -12.88 -3.40 10.37
C LEU A 76 -13.99 -4.14 11.14
N PRO A 77 -14.99 -3.44 11.73
CA PRO A 77 -16.01 -4.10 12.52
C PRO A 77 -16.66 -5.19 11.69
N SER A 78 -16.27 -6.44 11.95
CA SER A 78 -16.97 -7.62 11.49
C SER A 78 -18.34 -7.51 12.14
N THR A 79 -19.30 -7.02 11.36
CA THR A 79 -20.71 -7.06 11.73
C THR A 79 -21.01 -8.46 12.23
N SER A 80 -21.59 -8.53 13.41
CA SER A 80 -21.80 -9.68 14.30
C SER A 80 -22.73 -10.77 13.72
N ASN A 81 -22.58 -11.11 12.44
CA ASN A 81 -23.38 -12.07 11.69
C ASN A 81 -22.56 -13.15 10.99
N ASP A 82 -21.24 -13.20 11.18
CA ASP A 82 -20.49 -14.41 10.84
C ASP A 82 -20.83 -15.46 11.89
N MET A 83 -21.81 -16.31 11.56
CA MET A 83 -21.84 -17.65 12.11
C MET A 83 -20.42 -18.17 11.99
N ILE A 84 -19.77 -18.39 13.14
CA ILE A 84 -18.66 -19.31 13.23
C ILE A 84 -19.26 -20.66 12.86
N VAL A 85 -19.32 -20.93 11.56
CA VAL A 85 -19.29 -22.30 11.10
C VAL A 85 -17.94 -22.76 11.59
N GLU A 86 -17.94 -23.56 12.66
CA GLU A 86 -16.85 -24.47 13.00
C GLU A 86 -16.59 -25.32 11.75
N THR A 87 -15.89 -24.73 10.79
CA THR A 87 -15.28 -25.45 9.69
C THR A 87 -14.13 -26.17 10.35
N SER A 88 -14.46 -27.41 10.67
CA SER A 88 -13.59 -28.52 10.98
C SER A 88 -12.16 -28.23 10.56
N SER A 89 -11.26 -28.32 11.52
CA SER A 89 -9.80 -28.32 11.40
C SER A 89 -9.28 -29.17 10.23
N THR A 90 -9.36 -28.65 9.01
CA THR A 90 -8.44 -28.99 7.94
C THR A 90 -7.40 -27.90 7.95
N ILE A 91 -6.24 -28.20 8.54
CA ILE A 91 -5.01 -27.48 8.25
C ILE A 91 -4.83 -27.63 6.73
N SER A 92 -5.29 -26.64 5.97
CA SER A 92 -4.97 -26.60 4.56
C SER A 92 -3.46 -26.47 4.48
N ASN A 93 -2.81 -27.35 3.71
CA ASN A 93 -1.40 -27.19 3.38
C ASN A 93 -1.25 -25.85 2.63
N THR A 94 -0.98 -24.77 3.37
CA THR A 94 -0.73 -23.46 2.81
C THR A 94 0.49 -23.59 1.91
N SER A 95 0.23 -23.55 0.60
CA SER A 95 1.27 -23.56 -0.40
C SER A 95 1.75 -22.13 -0.57
N PHE A 96 3.07 -21.96 -0.70
CA PHE A 96 3.68 -20.66 -0.88
C PHE A 96 4.22 -20.54 -2.30
N ASP A 97 4.15 -19.33 -2.86
CA ASP A 97 4.76 -19.01 -4.14
C ASP A 97 6.28 -18.75 -4.00
N VAL A 98 6.92 -18.36 -5.10
CA VAL A 98 8.36 -18.04 -5.14
C VAL A 98 8.74 -16.86 -4.23
N ASN A 99 7.77 -16.01 -3.88
CA ASN A 99 7.91 -14.84 -3.03
C ASN A 99 7.52 -15.11 -1.56
N GLN A 100 7.34 -16.39 -1.21
CA GLN A 100 6.90 -16.82 0.12
C GLN A 100 5.54 -16.23 0.53
N GLN A 101 4.67 -15.94 -0.45
CA GLN A 101 3.29 -15.54 -0.22
C GLN A 101 2.36 -16.76 -0.29
N PRO A 102 1.35 -16.88 0.58
CA PRO A 102 0.33 -17.91 0.46
C PRO A 102 -0.36 -17.87 -0.90
N ILE A 103 -0.61 -19.03 -1.50
CA ILE A 103 -1.32 -19.12 -2.78
C ILE A 103 -2.84 -19.05 -2.54
N ASP A 104 -3.50 -18.08 -3.16
CA ASP A 104 -4.96 -17.94 -3.17
C ASP A 104 -5.58 -18.85 -4.25
N PHE A 105 -6.13 -19.99 -3.83
CA PHE A 105 -6.73 -21.00 -4.71
C PHE A 105 -8.19 -20.73 -5.10
N ARG A 106 -8.78 -19.60 -4.70
CA ARG A 106 -10.15 -19.27 -5.09
C ARG A 106 -10.28 -19.13 -6.60
N SER A 107 -11.40 -19.57 -7.15
CA SER A 107 -11.71 -19.44 -8.58
C SER A 107 -12.12 -18.02 -8.99
N THR A 108 -12.36 -17.12 -8.02
CA THR A 108 -12.73 -15.72 -8.22
C THR A 108 -12.20 -14.84 -7.10
N ASN A 109 -11.98 -13.56 -7.41
CA ASN A 109 -11.61 -12.49 -6.47
C ASN A 109 -12.15 -11.14 -6.98
N SER A 110 -12.03 -10.09 -6.16
CA SER A 110 -12.58 -8.77 -6.47
C SER A 110 -11.98 -8.09 -7.71
N TRP A 111 -10.83 -8.55 -8.19
CA TRP A 111 -10.24 -8.10 -9.47
C TRP A 111 -11.16 -8.37 -10.67
N LEU A 112 -11.96 -9.43 -10.59
CA LEU A 112 -12.87 -9.87 -11.66
C LEU A 112 -14.32 -9.44 -11.48
N LEU A 113 -14.66 -8.79 -10.37
CA LEU A 113 -16.04 -8.46 -10.02
C LEU A 113 -16.50 -7.14 -10.68
N ARG A 114 -17.77 -7.08 -11.08
CA ARG A 114 -18.49 -5.86 -11.46
C ARG A 114 -18.92 -5.08 -10.22
N LEU A 115 -19.40 -3.86 -10.44
CA LEU A 115 -19.85 -2.96 -9.38
C LEU A 115 -20.93 -3.58 -8.47
N ASP A 116 -21.90 -4.29 -9.03
CA ASP A 116 -23.02 -4.92 -8.31
C ASP A 116 -22.61 -6.18 -7.53
N GLU A 117 -21.41 -6.71 -7.80
CA GLU A 117 -20.89 -7.94 -7.19
C GLU A 117 -19.96 -7.64 -5.99
N LEU A 118 -19.59 -6.38 -5.77
CA LEU A 118 -18.67 -5.99 -4.70
C LEU A 118 -19.37 -5.92 -3.34
N SER A 119 -18.75 -6.52 -2.33
CA SER A 119 -19.21 -6.41 -0.95
C SER A 119 -18.84 -5.04 -0.36
N THR A 120 -19.63 -4.55 0.58
CA THR A 120 -19.33 -3.31 1.32
C THR A 120 -17.98 -3.40 2.04
N ASN A 121 -17.63 -4.59 2.56
CA ASN A 121 -16.38 -4.81 3.27
C ASN A 121 -15.16 -4.68 2.34
N GLU A 122 -15.22 -5.28 1.15
CA GLU A 122 -14.19 -5.15 0.12
C GLU A 122 -14.00 -3.68 -0.28
N ILE A 123 -15.10 -2.97 -0.55
CA ILE A 123 -15.03 -1.56 -0.96
C ILE A 123 -14.38 -0.71 0.15
N ASN A 124 -14.80 -0.91 1.40
CA ASN A 124 -14.26 -0.19 2.54
C ASN A 124 -12.76 -0.46 2.72
N GLU A 125 -12.33 -1.72 2.66
CA GLU A 125 -10.94 -2.11 2.85
C GLU A 125 -10.05 -1.56 1.74
N VAL A 126 -10.46 -1.72 0.48
CA VAL A 126 -9.70 -1.22 -0.68
C VAL A 126 -9.57 0.29 -0.65
N LEU A 127 -10.63 1.03 -0.30
CA LEU A 127 -10.55 2.49 -0.16
C LEU A 127 -9.73 2.91 1.07
N ALA A 128 -9.85 2.18 2.18
CA ALA A 128 -9.11 2.47 3.40
C ALA A 128 -7.60 2.34 3.18
N ILE A 129 -7.16 1.23 2.59
CA ILE A 129 -5.75 0.92 2.36
C ILE A 129 -5.19 1.77 1.23
N ASN A 130 -5.86 1.79 0.06
CA ASN A 130 -5.27 2.36 -1.14
C ASN A 130 -5.51 3.89 -1.28
N THR A 131 -6.33 4.49 -0.44
CA THR A 131 -6.63 5.93 -0.50
C THR A 131 -6.58 6.61 0.86
N LEU A 132 -7.40 6.17 1.82
CA LEU A 132 -7.55 6.87 3.10
C LEU A 132 -6.23 6.91 3.89
N ALA A 133 -5.53 5.79 4.00
CA ALA A 133 -4.24 5.72 4.70
C ALA A 133 -3.20 6.67 4.08
N PRO A 134 -2.93 6.66 2.76
CA PRO A 134 -2.08 7.66 2.11
C PRO A 134 -2.49 9.11 2.38
N PHE A 135 -3.79 9.43 2.33
CA PHE A 135 -4.29 10.78 2.64
C PHE A 135 -3.93 11.21 4.05
N ILE A 136 -4.15 10.33 5.04
CA ILE A 136 -3.84 10.61 6.45
C ILE A 136 -2.34 10.76 6.64
N LEU A 137 -1.53 9.83 6.13
CA LEU A 137 -0.07 9.85 6.30
C LEU A 137 0.53 11.10 5.66
N ASN A 138 0.19 11.40 4.40
CA ASN A 138 0.71 12.56 3.70
C ASN A 138 0.30 13.87 4.38
N SER A 139 -0.94 13.96 4.86
CA SER A 139 -1.44 15.14 5.58
C SER A 139 -0.77 15.33 6.94
N LYS A 140 -0.74 14.29 7.77
CA LYS A 140 -0.31 14.40 9.17
C LYS A 140 1.21 14.42 9.33
N LEU A 141 1.94 13.74 8.46
CA LEU A 141 3.41 13.68 8.56
C LEU A 141 4.12 14.87 7.90
N LYS A 142 3.39 15.77 7.21
CA LYS A 142 3.97 16.97 6.59
C LYS A 142 4.82 17.80 7.56
N ILE A 143 4.39 17.91 8.83
CA ILE A 143 5.12 18.64 9.87
C ILE A 143 6.55 18.13 10.11
N LEU A 144 6.80 16.82 9.94
CA LEU A 144 8.13 16.21 10.05
C LEU A 144 9.02 16.49 8.84
N MET A 145 8.40 16.82 7.70
CA MET A 145 9.09 17.18 6.46
C MET A 145 9.35 18.69 6.38
N THR A 146 8.65 19.50 7.21
CA THR A 146 8.72 20.97 7.22
C THR A 146 9.25 21.50 8.55
N GLU A 147 8.37 21.83 9.50
CA GLU A 147 8.65 22.61 10.71
C GLU A 147 9.67 21.95 11.63
N LYS A 148 9.58 20.62 11.78
CA LYS A 148 10.52 19.88 12.64
C LYS A 148 11.81 19.51 11.93
N HIS A 149 11.80 19.50 10.58
CA HIS A 149 12.92 19.03 9.80
C HIS A 149 14.15 19.91 10.05
N PRO A 150 15.33 19.36 10.41
CA PRO A 150 16.53 20.16 10.69
C PRO A 150 17.06 20.90 9.47
N ASN A 151 16.64 20.48 8.27
CA ASN A 151 16.89 21.18 7.01
C ASN A 151 15.57 21.38 6.23
N PRO A 152 14.77 22.41 6.54
CA PRO A 152 13.46 22.63 5.91
C PRO A 152 13.54 22.83 4.39
N ASP A 153 14.68 23.29 3.88
CA ASP A 153 14.88 23.55 2.45
C ASP A 153 15.40 22.34 1.67
N SER A 154 15.76 21.23 2.34
CA SER A 154 16.19 20.01 1.63
C SER A 154 15.08 19.44 0.75
N ILE A 155 15.49 18.75 -0.32
CA ILE A 155 14.58 18.05 -1.21
C ILE A 155 14.00 16.83 -0.47
N LYS A 156 12.67 16.71 -0.52
CA LYS A 156 11.91 15.59 0.06
C LYS A 156 10.95 15.01 -0.96
N PHE A 157 10.51 13.79 -0.74
CA PHE A 157 9.60 13.10 -1.68
C PHE A 157 8.42 12.45 -0.98
N ILE A 158 7.29 12.48 -1.68
CA ILE A 158 6.15 11.62 -1.39
C ILE A 158 5.85 10.85 -2.68
N ILE A 159 6.11 9.55 -2.67
CA ILE A 159 5.83 8.67 -3.79
C ILE A 159 4.56 7.89 -3.48
N ASN A 160 3.53 8.12 -4.30
CA ASN A 160 2.27 7.38 -4.24
C ASN A 160 2.31 6.28 -5.32
N VAL A 161 2.41 5.02 -4.91
CA VAL A 161 2.45 3.90 -5.87
C VAL A 161 1.05 3.70 -6.45
N SER A 162 0.87 4.17 -7.68
CA SER A 162 -0.40 4.11 -8.39
C SER A 162 -0.31 3.11 -9.54
N ALA A 163 -1.31 3.09 -10.41
CA ALA A 163 -1.31 2.22 -11.57
C ALA A 163 -2.20 2.81 -12.68
N MET A 164 -2.05 2.31 -13.92
CA MET A 164 -2.88 2.71 -15.06
C MET A 164 -4.39 2.48 -14.87
N GLU A 165 -4.79 1.63 -13.94
CA GLU A 165 -6.15 1.44 -13.43
C GLU A 165 -6.79 2.76 -12.96
N GLY A 166 -5.99 3.62 -12.32
CA GLY A 166 -6.41 4.94 -11.86
C GLY A 166 -6.36 6.02 -12.93
N SER A 167 -5.96 5.69 -14.16
CA SER A 167 -5.87 6.69 -15.24
C SER A 167 -7.23 6.93 -15.89
N PHE A 168 -7.72 8.17 -15.93
CA PHE A 168 -8.94 8.54 -16.66
C PHE A 168 -8.75 8.47 -18.18
N SER A 169 -7.55 8.76 -18.67
CA SER A 169 -7.24 8.87 -20.10
C SER A 169 -7.06 7.51 -20.79
N ARG A 170 -7.01 6.42 -20.03
CA ARG A 170 -6.93 5.06 -20.59
C ARG A 170 -8.21 4.70 -21.36
N VAL A 171 -8.05 4.46 -22.67
CA VAL A 171 -9.14 4.11 -23.61
C VAL A 171 -9.71 2.72 -23.33
N ASN A 172 -8.84 1.73 -23.11
CA ASN A 172 -9.24 0.35 -22.87
C ASN A 172 -9.40 0.11 -21.36
N LYS A 173 -10.63 0.27 -20.85
CA LYS A 173 -11.01 -0.14 -19.50
C LYS A 173 -12.03 -1.27 -19.55
N THR A 174 -11.92 -2.18 -18.60
CA THR A 174 -12.91 -3.23 -18.35
C THR A 174 -14.02 -2.74 -17.43
N ASP A 175 -15.12 -3.47 -17.37
CA ASP A 175 -16.24 -3.27 -16.43
C ASP A 175 -15.98 -3.85 -15.03
N ARG A 176 -14.73 -4.26 -14.74
CA ARG A 176 -14.32 -4.98 -13.53
C ARG A 176 -13.48 -4.13 -12.58
N HIS A 177 -13.35 -4.58 -11.33
CA HIS A 177 -12.59 -3.95 -10.24
C HIS A 177 -12.79 -2.43 -10.10
N PRO A 178 -14.04 -1.92 -10.16
CA PRO A 178 -14.28 -0.48 -10.17
C PRO A 178 -13.82 0.21 -8.89
N HIS A 179 -13.80 -0.47 -7.75
CA HIS A 179 -13.31 0.03 -6.46
C HIS A 179 -11.79 0.28 -6.47
N THR A 180 -11.00 -0.64 -7.03
CA THR A 180 -9.55 -0.45 -7.19
C THR A 180 -9.25 0.69 -8.17
N ASN A 181 -9.96 0.76 -9.30
CA ASN A 181 -9.86 1.87 -10.25
C ASN A 181 -10.14 3.22 -9.57
N ALA A 182 -11.23 3.29 -8.79
CA ALA A 182 -11.61 4.50 -8.06
C ALA A 182 -10.57 4.89 -7.00
N ALA A 183 -10.05 3.93 -6.24
CA ALA A 183 -9.03 4.17 -5.22
C ALA A 183 -7.73 4.73 -5.82
N LYS A 184 -7.26 4.14 -6.92
CA LYS A 184 -6.08 4.62 -7.66
C LYS A 184 -6.29 5.98 -8.29
N ALA A 185 -7.48 6.23 -8.85
CA ALA A 185 -7.86 7.54 -9.38
C ALA A 185 -7.91 8.62 -8.29
N ALA A 186 -8.42 8.29 -7.10
CA ALA A 186 -8.42 9.20 -5.95
C ALA A 186 -7.00 9.50 -5.46
N LEU A 187 -6.12 8.50 -5.43
CA LEU A 187 -4.70 8.68 -5.09
C LEU A 187 -3.98 9.58 -6.11
N ASN A 188 -4.24 9.38 -7.40
CA ASN A 188 -3.75 10.24 -8.48
C ASN A 188 -4.27 11.68 -8.35
N MET A 189 -5.54 11.85 -8.02
CA MET A 189 -6.14 13.17 -7.80
C MET A 189 -5.52 13.87 -6.58
N MET A 190 -5.22 13.14 -5.51
CA MET A 190 -4.49 13.67 -4.35
C MET A 190 -3.12 14.20 -4.77
N THR A 191 -2.35 13.41 -5.52
CA THR A 191 -1.04 13.84 -6.04
C THR A 191 -1.18 15.12 -6.87
N ARG A 192 -2.09 15.12 -7.86
CA ARG A 192 -2.31 16.26 -8.75
C ARG A 192 -2.67 17.54 -8.00
N THR A 193 -3.52 17.42 -6.99
CA THR A 193 -4.07 18.55 -6.24
C THR A 193 -3.07 19.08 -5.21
N SER A 194 -2.52 18.19 -4.38
CA SER A 194 -1.72 18.56 -3.21
C SER A 194 -0.27 18.89 -3.54
N ALA A 195 0.27 18.39 -4.66
CA ALA A 195 1.69 18.59 -4.98
C ALA A 195 2.08 20.06 -5.12
N ILE A 196 1.19 20.95 -5.57
CA ILE A 196 1.46 22.38 -5.70
C ILE A 196 1.72 23.01 -4.33
N ASP A 197 0.93 22.65 -3.33
CA ASP A 197 1.11 23.11 -1.94
C ASP A 197 2.41 22.54 -1.36
N TYR A 198 2.65 21.24 -1.52
CA TYR A 198 3.82 20.54 -0.96
C TYR A 198 5.13 21.01 -1.58
N LYS A 199 5.12 21.34 -2.88
CA LYS A 199 6.30 21.85 -3.60
C LYS A 199 6.85 23.15 -3.01
N ARG A 200 5.99 23.98 -2.38
CA ARG A 200 6.40 25.23 -1.70
C ARG A 200 7.33 24.98 -0.52
N SER A 201 7.33 23.77 0.04
CA SER A 201 8.22 23.34 1.12
C SER A 201 9.26 22.31 0.64
N ASN A 202 9.60 22.32 -0.65
CA ASN A 202 10.53 21.37 -1.28
C ASN A 202 10.15 19.89 -1.12
N ILE A 203 8.85 19.60 -1.01
CA ILE A 203 8.32 18.24 -1.02
C ILE A 203 7.73 17.93 -2.38
N TYR A 204 8.34 16.99 -3.09
CA TYR A 204 7.97 16.58 -4.44
C TYR A 204 7.06 15.36 -4.36
N MET A 205 5.75 15.58 -4.56
CA MET A 205 4.74 14.53 -4.52
C MET A 205 4.45 14.02 -5.94
N VAL A 206 4.58 12.71 -6.15
CA VAL A 206 4.49 12.07 -7.47
C VAL A 206 3.71 10.76 -7.37
N SER A 207 2.88 10.47 -8.37
CA SER A 207 2.28 9.14 -8.55
C SER A 207 3.15 8.34 -9.52
N VAL A 208 3.42 7.08 -9.22
CA VAL A 208 4.27 6.22 -10.07
C VAL A 208 3.56 4.90 -10.36
N ASP A 209 3.49 4.52 -11.63
CA ASP A 209 3.06 3.21 -12.13
C ASP A 209 4.23 2.22 -11.98
N THR A 210 3.97 1.09 -11.33
CA THR A 210 4.95 0.00 -11.19
C THR A 210 5.12 -0.80 -12.48
N GLY A 211 4.22 -0.64 -13.44
CA GLY A 211 4.08 -1.53 -14.58
C GLY A 211 3.37 -2.84 -14.21
N TRP A 212 3.31 -3.76 -15.18
CA TRP A 212 2.61 -5.03 -14.99
C TRP A 212 3.54 -6.09 -14.41
N ILE A 213 3.53 -6.21 -13.08
CA ILE A 213 4.43 -7.09 -12.32
C ILE A 213 3.74 -8.36 -11.81
N ASN A 214 2.43 -8.27 -11.51
CA ASN A 214 1.62 -9.36 -10.97
C ASN A 214 0.32 -9.54 -11.78
N ASP A 215 -0.13 -10.79 -11.96
CA ASP A 215 -1.46 -11.07 -12.49
C ASP A 215 -2.44 -11.30 -11.33
N GLU A 216 -3.28 -10.30 -11.05
CA GLU A 216 -4.28 -10.35 -9.98
C GLU A 216 -5.44 -11.32 -10.27
N LYS A 217 -5.48 -11.93 -11.46
CA LYS A 217 -6.50 -12.95 -11.76
C LYS A 217 -6.31 -14.19 -10.86
N PRO A 218 -7.40 -14.92 -10.58
CA PRO A 218 -7.33 -16.27 -10.01
C PRO A 218 -6.31 -17.16 -10.71
N ILE A 219 -5.59 -17.96 -9.92
CA ILE A 219 -4.44 -18.74 -10.40
C ILE A 219 -4.79 -19.63 -11.59
N GLU A 220 -5.97 -20.27 -11.59
CA GLU A 220 -6.40 -21.13 -12.70
C GLU A 220 -6.50 -20.36 -14.02
N LYS A 221 -6.95 -19.09 -13.97
CA LYS A 221 -7.06 -18.24 -15.15
C LYS A 221 -5.69 -17.72 -15.60
N ALA A 222 -4.83 -17.36 -14.64
CA ALA A 222 -3.45 -16.96 -14.94
C ALA A 222 -2.68 -18.13 -15.59
N MET A 223 -2.77 -19.34 -15.03
CA MET A 223 -2.15 -20.55 -15.58
C MET A 223 -2.68 -20.91 -16.97
N LYS A 224 -4.00 -20.78 -17.21
CA LYS A 224 -4.57 -20.98 -18.55
C LYS A 224 -4.01 -19.98 -19.56
N ALA A 225 -3.84 -18.71 -19.17
CA ALA A 225 -3.22 -17.71 -20.04
C ALA A 225 -1.75 -18.05 -20.33
N MET A 226 -1.00 -18.47 -19.30
CA MET A 226 0.38 -18.92 -19.46
C MET A 226 0.50 -20.10 -20.43
N ILE A 227 -0.29 -21.16 -20.23
CA ILE A 227 -0.22 -22.38 -21.07
C ILE A 227 -0.67 -22.13 -22.51
N ASN A 228 -1.77 -21.38 -22.69
CA ASN A 228 -2.39 -21.23 -24.01
C ASN A 228 -1.79 -20.09 -24.84
N HIS A 229 -1.19 -19.10 -24.19
CA HIS A 229 -0.72 -17.87 -24.83
C HIS A 229 0.74 -17.54 -24.52
N ASP A 230 1.48 -18.44 -23.87
CA ASP A 230 2.87 -18.24 -23.42
C ASP A 230 3.02 -16.91 -22.66
N PHE A 231 2.03 -16.62 -21.82
CA PHE A 231 1.90 -15.33 -21.15
C PHE A 231 2.58 -15.34 -19.78
N GLN A 232 3.44 -14.37 -19.56
CA GLN A 232 3.98 -13.98 -18.25
C GLN A 232 3.90 -12.45 -18.12
N THR A 233 3.85 -11.96 -16.89
CA THR A 233 4.03 -10.53 -16.62
C THR A 233 5.39 -10.06 -17.13
N PRO A 234 5.47 -8.93 -17.85
CA PRO A 234 6.69 -8.50 -18.52
C PRO A 234 7.76 -7.94 -17.56
N LEU A 235 7.42 -7.70 -16.30
CA LEU A 235 8.27 -7.02 -15.31
C LEU A 235 8.26 -7.80 -13.99
N ASP A 236 9.33 -7.66 -13.22
CA ASP A 236 9.47 -8.22 -11.87
C ASP A 236 9.39 -7.14 -10.78
N GLU A 237 9.58 -7.54 -9.52
CA GLU A 237 9.59 -6.66 -8.36
C GLU A 237 10.78 -5.70 -8.30
N GLU A 238 11.94 -6.06 -8.86
CA GLU A 238 13.11 -5.19 -8.93
C GLU A 238 12.86 -4.05 -9.92
N ASP A 239 12.30 -4.40 -11.08
CA ASP A 239 11.77 -3.51 -12.09
C ASP A 239 10.75 -2.52 -11.51
N ALA A 240 9.82 -3.03 -10.70
CA ALA A 240 8.81 -2.22 -10.02
C ALA A 240 9.45 -1.21 -9.07
N ALA A 241 10.35 -1.70 -8.21
CA ALA A 241 11.02 -0.90 -7.20
C ALA A 241 11.91 0.18 -7.86
N ALA A 242 12.60 -0.16 -8.94
CA ALA A 242 13.40 0.79 -9.71
C ALA A 242 12.55 1.95 -10.23
N ARG A 243 11.37 1.67 -10.80
CA ARG A 243 10.42 2.71 -11.25
C ARG A 243 9.94 3.59 -10.10
N VAL A 244 9.53 2.99 -8.98
CA VAL A 244 9.03 3.71 -7.80
C VAL A 244 10.10 4.62 -7.19
N LEU A 245 11.35 4.17 -7.15
CA LEU A 245 12.46 4.91 -6.54
C LEU A 245 13.14 5.90 -7.48
N ASP A 246 12.95 5.78 -8.79
CA ASP A 246 13.62 6.60 -9.79
C ASP A 246 13.51 8.12 -9.55
N PRO A 247 12.35 8.71 -9.22
CA PRO A 247 12.25 10.15 -8.98
C PRO A 247 13.21 10.64 -7.89
N ILE A 248 13.45 9.81 -6.88
CA ILE A 248 14.37 10.09 -5.79
C ILE A 248 15.81 9.88 -6.27
N ILE A 249 16.11 8.68 -6.78
CA ILE A 249 17.48 8.27 -7.15
C ILE A 249 18.04 9.17 -8.24
N ASP A 250 17.27 9.44 -9.30
CA ASP A 250 17.72 10.25 -10.41
C ASP A 250 18.00 11.70 -10.00
N THR A 251 17.13 12.26 -9.16
CA THR A 251 17.34 13.61 -8.58
C THR A 251 18.65 13.68 -7.79
N TYR A 252 18.90 12.74 -6.89
CA TYR A 252 20.14 12.76 -6.09
C TYR A 252 21.38 12.41 -6.92
N ARG A 253 21.24 11.60 -7.98
CA ARG A 253 22.31 11.32 -8.93
C ARG A 253 22.72 12.58 -9.69
N GLN A 254 21.77 13.39 -10.17
CA GLN A 254 22.05 14.66 -10.84
C GLN A 254 22.70 15.67 -9.87
N LEU A 255 22.21 15.76 -8.63
CA LEU A 255 22.82 16.61 -7.60
C LEU A 255 24.28 16.22 -7.32
N ALA A 256 24.57 14.93 -7.22
CA ALA A 256 25.93 14.42 -7.00
C ALA A 256 26.90 14.76 -8.14
N LYS A 257 26.39 14.99 -9.37
CA LYS A 257 27.17 15.47 -10.51
C LYS A 257 27.39 16.99 -10.52
N GLY A 258 26.82 17.72 -9.56
CA GLY A 258 26.90 19.18 -9.48
C GLY A 258 25.88 19.91 -10.35
N GLU A 259 24.83 19.22 -10.82
CA GLU A 259 23.76 19.85 -11.57
C GLU A 259 22.91 20.73 -10.64
N THR A 260 22.70 22.01 -11.02
CA THR A 260 22.00 23.00 -10.20
C THR A 260 20.58 23.29 -10.68
N ASN A 261 20.25 22.96 -11.94
CA ASN A 261 18.95 23.21 -12.56
C ASN A 261 18.21 21.89 -12.86
N ILE A 262 17.98 21.09 -11.83
CA ILE A 262 17.34 19.78 -11.97
C ILE A 262 15.82 19.96 -12.07
N ASN A 263 15.22 19.37 -13.11
CA ASN A 263 13.77 19.36 -13.28
C ASN A 263 13.14 18.20 -12.50
N ILE A 264 12.93 18.41 -11.20
CA ILE A 264 12.37 17.37 -10.32
C ILE A 264 10.85 17.23 -10.57
N PRO A 265 10.34 16.02 -10.86
CA PRO A 265 8.92 15.81 -11.10
C PRO A 265 8.09 16.06 -9.82
N TYR A 266 6.93 16.69 -9.98
CA TYR A 266 5.90 16.81 -8.95
C TYR A 266 4.53 16.99 -9.61
N GLY A 267 3.47 16.59 -8.92
CA GLY A 267 2.10 16.79 -9.40
C GLY A 267 1.83 16.10 -10.74
N CYS A 268 2.49 14.97 -10.98
CA CYS A 268 2.37 14.21 -12.22
C CYS A 268 2.23 12.71 -11.91
N PHE A 269 1.79 11.98 -12.93
CA PHE A 269 1.82 10.52 -12.97
C PHE A 269 2.98 10.08 -13.86
N LEU A 270 3.81 9.17 -13.36
CA LEU A 270 4.94 8.61 -14.09
C LEU A 270 4.63 7.17 -14.48
N LYS A 271 4.86 6.86 -15.75
CA LYS A 271 4.88 5.51 -16.29
C LYS A 271 6.13 5.35 -17.13
N ASP A 272 6.85 4.24 -16.94
CA ASP A 272 8.12 3.97 -17.65
C ASP A 272 9.09 5.16 -17.55
N TYR A 273 9.28 5.70 -16.34
CA TYR A 273 10.16 6.82 -16.02
C TYR A 273 9.78 8.17 -16.65
N VAL A 274 8.66 8.25 -17.39
CA VAL A 274 8.21 9.47 -18.07
C VAL A 274 6.84 9.92 -17.57
N LYS A 275 6.58 11.23 -17.66
CA LYS A 275 5.26 11.78 -17.37
C LYS A 275 4.24 11.26 -18.37
N CYS A 276 3.11 10.76 -17.87
CA CYS A 276 1.97 10.33 -18.68
C CYS A 276 0.69 11.05 -18.24
N ASP A 277 -0.35 10.88 -19.05
CA ASP A 277 -1.67 11.44 -18.75
C ASP A 277 -2.34 10.75 -17.55
N TRP A 278 -3.12 11.54 -16.83
CA TRP A 278 -3.90 11.10 -15.67
C TRP A 278 -5.04 10.16 -16.01
#